data_AF-A0A0H5Q5B9-F1
#
_entry.id   AF-A0A0H5Q5B9-F1
#
_cell.length_a   1.000
_cell.length_b   1.000
_cell.length_c   1.000
_cell.angle_alpha   90.00
_cell.angle_beta   90.00
_cell.angle_gamma   90.00
#
_symmetry.space_group_name_H-M   'P 1'
#
loop_
_entity.id
_entity.type
_entity.pdbx_description
1 polymer ?
#
loop_
_entity_poly.entity_id
_entity_poly.type
_entity_poly.pdbx_seq_one_letter_code
_entity_poly.pdbx_strand_id
1 'polypeptide(L)'
;MPHPIYGPPDHSLDRLSARLTIPSRRNGYIASVTVNGESETKRGNLWTAQESWTQAEQDRGLQVADWLQHLVLVSIQDRPITPTGLQHVLGAKGWEDQPLPF
;
A
#
# COMPACT_ATOMS: atom_id res chain seq x y z
N MET A 1 -1.34 -9.28 -43.70
CA MET A 1 -0.54 -8.52 -42.72
C MET A 1 -0.46 -9.38 -41.47
N PRO A 2 0.74 -9.74 -40.97
CA PRO A 2 0.84 -10.52 -39.75
C PRO A 2 0.43 -9.64 -38.56
N HIS A 3 -0.45 -10.15 -37.71
CA HIS A 3 -0.88 -9.47 -36.49
C HIS A 3 0.30 -9.35 -35.49
N PRO A 4 0.40 -8.24 -34.73
CA PRO A 4 1.47 -8.07 -33.77
C PRO A 4 1.32 -9.05 -32.60
N ILE A 5 2.45 -9.67 -32.25
CA ILE A 5 2.65 -10.53 -31.09
C ILE A 5 2.61 -9.64 -29.85
N TYR A 6 1.43 -9.29 -29.37
CA TYR A 6 1.30 -8.76 -28.01
C TYR A 6 1.06 -9.95 -27.09
N GLY A 7 2.05 -10.24 -26.24
CA GLY A 7 1.84 -11.14 -25.11
C GLY A 7 0.72 -10.63 -24.19
N PRO A 8 0.33 -11.41 -23.17
CA PRO A 8 -0.63 -10.93 -22.18
C PRO A 8 -0.16 -9.58 -21.58
N PRO A 9 -1.08 -8.63 -21.35
CA PRO A 9 -0.71 -7.31 -20.83
C PRO A 9 0.00 -7.46 -19.48
N ASP A 10 1.19 -6.88 -19.37
CA ASP A 10 1.94 -6.82 -18.12
C ASP A 10 1.32 -5.73 -17.23
N HIS A 11 0.74 -6.15 -16.11
CA HIS A 11 0.08 -5.28 -15.14
C HIS A 11 1.03 -4.93 -14.00
N SER A 12 2.17 -4.36 -14.34
CA SER A 12 3.18 -3.95 -13.38
C SER A 12 2.78 -2.66 -12.67
N LEU A 13 3.21 -2.52 -11.41
CA LEU A 13 2.99 -1.32 -10.62
C LEU A 13 3.83 -0.17 -11.22
N ASP A 14 3.15 0.88 -11.69
CA ASP A 14 3.77 2.05 -12.31
C ASP A 14 3.70 3.29 -11.40
N ARG A 15 2.56 3.48 -10.74
CA ARG A 15 2.28 4.71 -9.98
C ARG A 15 1.61 4.43 -8.64
N LEU A 16 1.92 5.29 -7.68
CA LEU A 16 1.16 5.42 -6.44
C LEU A 16 0.42 6.76 -6.41
N SER A 17 -0.85 6.70 -6.05
CA SER A 17 -1.68 7.88 -5.80
C SER A 17 -2.16 7.87 -4.36
N ALA A 18 -1.80 8.89 -3.58
CA ALA A 18 -2.22 9.03 -2.20
C ALA A 18 -3.20 10.20 -2.03
N ARG A 19 -4.28 9.97 -1.27
CA ARG A 19 -5.20 11.00 -0.81
C ARG A 19 -5.17 11.06 0.71
N LEU A 20 -4.70 12.16 1.25
CA LEU A 20 -4.68 12.45 2.68
C LEU A 20 -5.84 13.36 3.07
N THR A 21 -6.59 12.94 4.08
CA THR A 21 -7.58 13.77 4.78
C THR A 21 -6.95 14.26 6.08
N ILE A 22 -6.78 15.58 6.18
CA ILE A 22 -6.17 16.22 7.34
C ILE A 22 -7.18 16.27 8.51
N PRO A 23 -6.74 16.05 9.76
CA PRO A 23 -7.61 16.15 10.92
C PRO A 23 -8.13 17.57 11.11
N SER A 24 -9.42 17.69 11.39
CA SER A 24 -10.14 18.95 11.61
C SER A 24 -11.25 18.76 12.64
N ARG A 25 -11.80 19.85 13.17
CA ARG A 25 -12.95 19.76 14.06
C ARG A 25 -14.18 19.10 13.41
N ARG A 26 -14.32 19.23 12.08
CA ARG A 26 -15.49 18.71 11.33
C ARG A 26 -15.47 17.18 11.16
N ASN A 27 -14.29 16.56 11.18
CA ASN A 27 -14.13 15.10 11.08
C ASN A 27 -13.62 14.49 12.39
N GLY A 28 -13.87 15.15 13.53
CA GLY A 28 -13.50 14.61 14.85
C GLY A 28 -12.00 14.44 15.06
N TYR A 29 -11.17 15.25 14.39
CA TYR A 29 -9.71 15.14 14.39
C TYR A 29 -9.18 13.78 13.92
N ILE A 30 -9.94 13.10 13.05
CA ILE A 30 -9.50 11.86 12.42
C ILE A 30 -8.65 12.21 11.21
N ALA A 31 -7.42 11.70 11.18
CA ALA A 31 -6.61 11.67 9.97
C ALA A 31 -6.95 10.39 9.21
N SER A 32 -7.06 10.46 7.89
CA SER A 32 -7.22 9.26 7.07
C SER A 32 -6.46 9.36 5.77
N VAL A 33 -6.05 8.22 5.25
CA VAL A 33 -5.31 8.17 4.01
C VAL A 33 -5.81 7.01 3.16
N THR A 34 -5.84 7.24 1.86
CA THR A 34 -6.12 6.20 0.87
C THR A 34 -5.00 6.20 -0.15
N VAL A 35 -4.37 5.06 -0.37
CA VAL A 35 -3.29 4.87 -1.34
C VAL A 35 -3.71 3.84 -2.36
N ASN A 36 -3.54 4.19 -3.63
CA ASN A 36 -3.84 3.31 -4.76
C ASN A 36 -2.56 2.96 -5.49
N GLY A 37 -2.38 1.67 -5.77
CA GLY A 37 -1.38 1.19 -6.73
C GLY A 37 -2.00 1.12 -8.13
N GLU A 38 -1.38 1.78 -9.09
CA GLU A 38 -1.88 1.92 -10.46
C GLU A 38 -0.90 1.31 -11.47
N SER A 39 -1.46 0.79 -12.57
CA SER A 39 -0.73 0.21 -13.69
C SER A 39 -1.23 0.89 -14.97
N GLU A 40 -0.33 1.32 -15.85
CA GLU A 40 -0.71 1.98 -17.11
C GLU A 40 -1.61 1.06 -17.98
N THR A 41 -1.32 -0.24 -17.98
CA THR A 41 -2.03 -1.25 -18.77
C THR A 41 -3.38 -1.67 -18.18
N LYS A 42 -3.76 -1.21 -16.98
CA LYS A 42 -4.97 -1.63 -16.27
C LYS A 42 -5.87 -0.42 -15.99
N ARG A 43 -7.14 -0.50 -16.39
CA ARG A 43 -8.12 0.60 -16.19
C ARG A 43 -8.48 0.88 -14.73
N GLY A 44 -8.29 -0.08 -13.84
CA GLY A 44 -8.57 0.05 -12.42
C GLY A 44 -7.32 -0.21 -11.59
N ASN A 45 -7.36 0.17 -10.31
CA ASN A 45 -6.24 0.00 -9.41
C ASN A 45 -5.82 -1.48 -9.30
N LEU A 46 -4.52 -1.72 -9.14
CA LEU A 46 -3.98 -3.00 -8.76
C LEU A 46 -4.43 -3.36 -7.35
N TRP A 47 -4.40 -2.38 -6.44
CA TRP A 47 -4.85 -2.47 -5.06
C TRP A 47 -5.16 -1.09 -4.49
N THR A 48 -5.93 -1.07 -3.41
CA THR A 48 -6.20 0.12 -2.60
C THR A 48 -5.96 -0.23 -1.14
N ALA A 49 -5.18 0.60 -0.45
CA ALA A 49 -4.95 0.54 0.98
C ALA A 49 -5.54 1.78 1.63
N GLN A 50 -6.25 1.60 2.74
CA GLN A 50 -6.90 2.70 3.45
C GLN A 50 -6.67 2.52 4.95
N GLU A 51 -6.27 3.59 5.61
CA GLU A 51 -6.12 3.64 7.06
C GLU A 51 -6.65 4.96 7.63
N SER A 52 -6.99 4.93 8.91
CA SER A 52 -7.43 6.10 9.65
C SER A 52 -6.94 6.07 11.09
N TRP A 53 -6.62 7.24 11.61
CA TRP A 53 -6.11 7.42 12.96
C TRP A 53 -6.89 8.50 13.68
N THR A 54 -7.37 8.14 14.86
CA THR A 54 -7.87 9.08 15.85
C THR A 54 -6.73 9.94 16.40
N GLN A 55 -7.09 11.04 17.06
CA GLN A 55 -6.09 11.87 17.74
C GLN A 55 -5.34 11.10 18.83
N ALA A 56 -6.04 10.25 19.60
CA ALA A 56 -5.43 9.45 20.66
C ALA A 56 -4.39 8.44 20.14
N GLU A 57 -4.58 7.90 18.94
CA GLU A 57 -3.60 7.00 18.29
C GLU A 57 -2.37 7.77 17.82
N GLN A 58 -2.56 8.96 17.24
CA GLN A 58 -1.47 9.85 16.85
C GLN A 58 -0.65 10.31 18.06
N ASP A 59 -1.31 10.62 19.17
CA ASP A 59 -0.65 10.99 20.44
C ASP A 59 0.19 9.83 21.02
N ARG A 60 -0.13 8.58 20.66
CA ARG A 60 0.65 7.38 20.98
C ARG A 60 1.74 7.06 19.96
N GLY A 61 1.94 7.93 18.97
CA GLY A 61 2.98 7.80 17.95
C GLY A 61 2.56 7.08 16.67
N LEU A 62 1.29 6.71 16.49
CA LEU A 62 0.81 6.15 15.22
C LEU A 62 0.60 7.29 14.21
N GLN A 63 1.60 7.53 13.36
CA GLN A 63 1.60 8.65 12.43
C GLN A 63 1.28 8.21 11.00
N VAL A 64 0.53 9.06 10.28
CA VAL A 64 0.21 8.84 8.86
C VAL A 64 1.47 8.78 8.00
N ALA A 65 2.49 9.56 8.35
CA ALA A 65 3.74 9.64 7.63
C ALA A 65 4.48 8.29 7.62
N ASP A 66 4.52 7.59 8.76
CA ASP A 66 5.19 6.30 8.89
C ASP A 66 4.51 5.25 8.00
N TRP A 67 3.17 5.24 8.00
CA TRP A 67 2.40 4.33 7.16
C TRP A 67 2.59 4.61 5.67
N LEU A 68 2.58 5.89 5.25
CA LEU A 68 2.88 6.28 3.87
C LEU A 68 4.30 5.92 3.46
N GLN A 69 5.29 6.17 4.31
CA GLN A 69 6.68 5.81 4.06
C GLN A 69 6.81 4.29 3.88
N HIS A 70 6.18 3.50 4.74
CA HIS A 70 6.22 2.05 4.63
C HIS A 70 5.60 1.55 3.32
N LEU A 71 4.45 2.10 2.91
CA LEU A 71 3.84 1.76 1.62
C LEU A 71 4.71 2.14 0.43
N VAL A 72 5.36 3.30 0.47
CA VAL A 72 6.31 3.72 -0.58
C VAL A 72 7.47 2.73 -0.66
N LEU A 73 8.02 2.33 0.49
CA LEU A 73 9.12 1.37 0.56
C LEU A 73 8.73 0.02 -0.07
N VAL A 74 7.60 -0.56 0.36
CA VAL A 74 7.04 -1.82 -0.16
C VAL A 74 6.77 -1.73 -1.67
N SER A 75 6.26 -0.60 -2.12
CA SER A 75 5.97 -0.40 -3.53
C SER A 75 7.22 -0.31 -4.40
N ILE A 76 8.31 0.27 -3.88
CA ILE A 76 9.59 0.36 -4.59
C ILE A 76 10.32 -0.98 -4.61
N GLN A 77 10.32 -1.69 -3.48
CA GLN A 77 11.08 -2.93 -3.28
C GLN A 77 10.37 -4.15 -3.88
N ASP A 78 9.12 -4.38 -3.47
CA ASP A 78 8.41 -5.63 -3.76
C ASP A 78 7.42 -5.49 -4.92
N ARG A 79 7.01 -4.25 -5.26
CA ARG A 79 6.12 -3.91 -6.38
C ARG A 79 4.87 -4.80 -6.46
N PRO A 80 4.05 -4.89 -5.40
CA PRO A 80 2.89 -5.77 -5.40
C PRO A 80 1.89 -5.38 -6.50
N ILE A 81 1.46 -6.36 -7.30
CA ILE A 81 0.49 -6.19 -8.39
C ILE A 81 -0.93 -6.64 -8.03
N THR A 82 -1.12 -7.20 -6.83
CA THR A 82 -2.42 -7.65 -6.32
C THR A 82 -2.63 -7.22 -4.87
N PRO A 83 -3.90 -7.14 -4.41
CA PRO A 83 -4.20 -6.84 -2.99
C PRO A 83 -3.61 -7.87 -2.03
N THR A 84 -3.64 -9.15 -2.40
CA THR A 84 -3.05 -10.24 -1.60
C THR A 84 -1.52 -10.12 -1.52
N GLY A 85 -0.87 -9.75 -2.62
CA GLY A 85 0.57 -9.48 -2.63
C GLY A 85 0.93 -8.34 -1.68
N LEU A 86 0.16 -7.24 -1.73
CA LEU A 86 0.35 -6.13 -0.79
C LEU A 86 0.18 -6.57 0.67
N GLN A 87 -0.87 -7.34 0.97
CA GLN A 87 -1.10 -7.86 2.32
C GLN A 87 0.03 -8.76 2.82
N HIS A 88 0.64 -9.57 1.95
CA HIS A 88 1.77 -10.42 2.32
C HIS A 88 3.02 -9.61 2.67
N VAL A 89 3.28 -8.51 1.96
CA VAL A 89 4.46 -7.68 2.24
C VAL A 89 4.24 -6.80 3.47
N LEU A 90 3.04 -6.26 3.65
CA LEU A 90 2.69 -5.48 4.85
C LEU A 90 2.53 -6.34 6.10
N GLY A 91 2.04 -7.56 5.93
CA GLY A 91 1.88 -8.53 6.99
C GLY A 91 3.23 -9.10 7.37
N ALA A 92 3.86 -8.50 8.37
CA ALA A 92 5.07 -9.04 8.99
C ALA A 92 4.77 -10.42 9.61
N LYS A 93 4.75 -11.48 8.81
CA LYS A 93 5.36 -12.73 9.25
C LYS A 93 6.85 -12.50 9.11
N GLY A 94 7.43 -11.89 10.15
CA GLY A 94 8.86 -12.05 10.40
C GLY A 94 9.17 -13.53 10.26
N TRP A 95 10.34 -13.83 9.70
CA TRP A 95 10.88 -15.18 9.66
C TRP A 95 10.46 -15.89 10.94
N GLU A 96 9.74 -17.00 10.84
CA GLU A 96 9.31 -17.72 12.04
C GLU A 96 10.50 -17.79 12.98
N ASP A 97 10.35 -17.31 14.21
CA ASP A 97 11.31 -17.52 15.28
C ASP A 97 11.32 -19.03 15.55
N GLN A 98 11.91 -19.81 14.64
CA GLN A 98 12.24 -21.19 14.89
C GLN A 98 13.35 -21.15 15.93
N PRO A 99 13.11 -21.67 17.15
CA PRO A 99 14.17 -21.79 18.12
C PRO A 99 15.29 -22.63 17.50
N LEU A 100 16.51 -22.11 17.52
CA LEU A 100 17.69 -22.86 17.09
C LEU A 100 17.75 -24.17 17.88
N PRO A 101 17.99 -25.33 17.23
CA PRO A 101 18.18 -26.57 17.95
C PRO A 101 19.40 -26.44 18.86
N PHE A 102 19.20 -26.74 20.13
CA PHE A 102 20.24 -26.83 21.16
C PHE A 102 21.23 -27.96 20.88
#